data_AF-A0AAV1AKX2-F1
#
_entry.id   AF-A0AAV1AKX2-F1
#
_cell.length_a   1.000
_cell.length_b   1.000
_cell.length_c   1.000
_cell.angle_alpha   90.00
_cell.angle_beta   90.00
_cell.angle_gamma   90.00
#
_symmetry.space_group_name_H-M   'P 1'
#
loop_
_entity.id
_entity.type
_entity.pdbx_description
1 polymer ?
#
loop_
_entity_poly.entity_id
_entity_poly.type
_entity_poly.pdbx_seq_one_letter_code
_entity_poly.pdbx_strand_id
1 'polypeptide(L)'
;MTYDYGYPQIARRKKLPDPVEKEKGVSLWSMIKDNVGKDLTRVCLPVYFNEPISSLQKCFEDLEYSYLLDRAYEHGKSGNSLLRALNVAAFAVSGYASSEGRLCKPFNPLLGETYEADFPDKGVRFFSEKVSHHPTVVACHCEGRGWRFWADSNIHSKFWGRSIQLDPVGVLTLEFDDGEIFQWSKVTTTIYNLILGKLYCGHHGNMEIRGNRQYSCRLKFKEQTILDRNPRQVNGFVEDTMGKKAATIFGKWDDSIYYFDGDVNVKPKDYTSSRGALLWKRTKPPQNLTRYNLTSFAITLNELTPGLKEKLPPTDSRLRPDQRHLENGEYEKANMEKQRLEKRQRMSRKMQENGWEPRNMGWMPKHIW
;
A
#
# COMPACT_ATOMS: atom_id res chain seq x y z
N MET A 1 25.32 4.99 -4.90
CA MET A 1 25.87 3.63 -4.69
C MET A 1 24.72 2.64 -4.80
N THR A 2 24.77 1.72 -5.75
CA THR A 2 23.88 0.56 -5.79
C THR A 2 24.44 -0.46 -4.83
N TYR A 3 23.79 -0.62 -3.67
CA TYR A 3 24.08 -1.73 -2.77
C TYR A 3 23.68 -3.02 -3.51
N ASP A 4 24.65 -3.86 -3.83
CA ASP A 4 24.39 -5.21 -4.31
C ASP A 4 24.23 -6.13 -3.10
N TYR A 5 22.98 -6.52 -2.82
CA TYR A 5 22.65 -7.39 -1.70
C TYR A 5 22.79 -8.89 -2.06
N GLY A 6 23.31 -9.21 -3.25
CA GLY A 6 23.49 -10.58 -3.71
C GLY A 6 22.17 -11.35 -3.86
N TYR A 7 21.07 -10.65 -4.19
CA TYR A 7 19.77 -11.29 -4.38
C TYR A 7 19.77 -12.12 -5.66
N PRO A 8 19.17 -13.33 -5.66
CA PRO A 8 19.01 -14.12 -6.86
C PRO A 8 18.16 -13.36 -7.89
N GLN A 9 18.53 -13.46 -9.16
CA GLN A 9 17.73 -12.91 -10.25
C GLN A 9 16.58 -13.88 -10.56
N ILE A 10 15.34 -13.45 -10.30
CA ILE A 10 14.13 -14.24 -10.57
C ILE A 10 13.35 -13.58 -11.69
N ALA A 11 13.05 -14.32 -12.76
CA ALA A 11 12.18 -13.85 -13.82
C ALA A 11 10.72 -13.80 -13.31
N ARG A 12 10.14 -12.59 -13.33
CA ARG A 12 8.73 -12.33 -12.99
C ARG A 12 7.97 -11.87 -14.22
N ARG A 13 6.64 -12.05 -14.28
CA ARG A 13 5.85 -11.52 -15.40
C ARG A 13 5.97 -10.00 -15.52
N LYS A 14 5.98 -9.50 -16.75
CA LYS A 14 6.12 -8.07 -17.09
C LYS A 14 4.84 -7.42 -17.61
N LYS A 15 3.80 -8.22 -17.85
CA LYS A 15 2.48 -7.77 -18.31
C LYS A 15 1.37 -8.63 -17.72
N LEU A 16 0.16 -8.07 -17.69
CA LEU A 16 -1.06 -8.84 -17.46
C LEU A 16 -1.44 -9.60 -18.75
N PRO A 17 -2.31 -10.62 -18.66
CA PRO A 17 -2.95 -11.22 -19.83
C PRO A 17 -3.67 -10.18 -20.68
N ASP A 18 -3.74 -10.45 -21.99
CA ASP A 18 -4.52 -9.61 -22.89
C ASP A 18 -6.02 -9.83 -22.61
N PRO A 19 -6.84 -8.76 -22.53
CA PRO A 19 -8.22 -8.87 -22.09
C PRO A 19 -9.08 -9.66 -23.10
N VAL A 20 -9.84 -10.64 -22.61
CA VAL A 20 -10.74 -11.47 -23.43
C VAL A 20 -11.93 -10.66 -23.95
N GLU A 21 -12.51 -9.79 -23.12
CA GLU A 21 -13.66 -8.97 -23.47
C GLU A 21 -13.27 -7.50 -23.70
N LYS A 22 -14.06 -6.79 -24.53
CA LYS A 22 -13.93 -5.34 -24.66
C LYS A 22 -14.46 -4.64 -23.42
N GLU A 23 -13.70 -3.66 -22.94
CA GLU A 23 -14.11 -2.85 -21.80
C GLU A 23 -15.34 -2.00 -22.12
N LYS A 24 -16.26 -1.90 -21.14
CA LYS A 24 -17.39 -0.98 -21.17
C LYS A 24 -17.04 0.30 -20.40
N GLY A 25 -17.24 1.47 -21.02
CA GLY A 25 -17.07 2.76 -20.36
C GLY A 25 -18.22 3.03 -19.39
N VAL A 26 -17.95 2.96 -18.09
CA VAL A 26 -18.95 3.24 -17.03
C VAL A 26 -18.46 4.39 -16.15
N SER A 27 -19.33 5.36 -15.89
CA SER A 27 -19.01 6.50 -15.02
C SER A 27 -19.09 6.09 -13.54
N LEU A 28 -18.02 6.32 -12.78
CA LEU A 28 -18.01 6.09 -11.33
C LEU A 28 -19.07 6.95 -10.64
N TRP A 29 -19.21 8.22 -11.03
CA TRP A 29 -20.19 9.14 -10.48
C TRP A 29 -21.62 8.61 -10.61
N SER A 30 -21.99 8.07 -11.77
CA SER A 30 -23.35 7.53 -11.97
C SER A 30 -23.68 6.38 -11.03
N MET A 31 -22.67 5.65 -10.53
CA MET A 31 -22.84 4.54 -9.60
C MET A 31 -22.89 4.98 -8.13
N ILE A 32 -22.22 6.09 -7.77
CA ILE A 32 -22.09 6.51 -6.37
C ILE A 32 -22.92 7.73 -5.98
N LYS A 33 -23.48 8.48 -6.94
CA LYS A 33 -24.18 9.76 -6.68
C LYS A 33 -25.27 9.69 -5.59
N ASP A 34 -25.95 8.56 -5.43
CA ASP A 34 -27.04 8.39 -4.44
C ASP A 34 -26.52 7.98 -3.03
N ASN A 35 -25.19 7.94 -2.87
CA ASN A 35 -24.51 7.55 -1.64
C ASN A 35 -23.76 8.71 -0.95
N VAL A 36 -23.95 9.95 -1.40
CA VAL A 36 -23.32 11.14 -0.78
C VAL A 36 -23.60 11.16 0.73
N GLY A 37 -22.55 11.39 1.53
CA GLY A 37 -22.61 11.40 2.99
C GLY A 37 -22.61 10.01 3.66
N LYS A 38 -22.68 8.92 2.90
CA LYS A 38 -22.64 7.54 3.42
C LYS A 38 -21.21 6.97 3.42
N ASP A 39 -21.01 5.90 4.19
CA ASP A 39 -19.83 5.06 4.11
C ASP A 39 -19.85 4.20 2.83
N LEU A 40 -18.91 4.46 1.92
CA LEU A 40 -18.84 3.78 0.62
C LEU A 40 -18.31 2.35 0.71
N THR A 41 -17.78 1.91 1.85
CA THR A 41 -17.37 0.51 2.01
C THR A 41 -18.53 -0.47 1.85
N ARG A 42 -19.78 0.00 2.06
CA ARG A 42 -21.02 -0.77 1.92
C ARG A 42 -21.62 -0.73 0.51
N VAL A 43 -21.11 0.13 -0.38
CA VAL A 43 -21.61 0.25 -1.75
C VAL A 43 -20.97 -0.84 -2.63
N CYS A 44 -21.80 -1.72 -3.19
CA CYS A 44 -21.36 -2.76 -4.11
C CYS A 44 -21.13 -2.14 -5.50
N LEU A 45 -19.88 -1.77 -5.80
CA LEU A 45 -19.51 -1.31 -7.13
C LEU A 45 -19.36 -2.49 -8.10
N PRO A 46 -19.71 -2.33 -9.39
CA PRO A 46 -19.36 -3.30 -10.42
C PRO A 46 -17.86 -3.59 -10.46
N VAL A 47 -17.50 -4.80 -10.92
CA VAL A 47 -16.10 -5.25 -10.99
C VAL A 47 -15.21 -4.38 -11.90
N TYR A 48 -15.81 -3.60 -12.80
CA TYR A 48 -15.11 -2.63 -13.66
C TYR A 48 -14.39 -1.51 -12.89
N PHE A 49 -14.80 -1.22 -11.67
CA PHE A 49 -14.10 -0.26 -10.79
C PHE A 49 -13.07 -0.94 -9.89
N ASN A 50 -12.88 -2.25 -10.04
CA ASN A 50 -11.84 -2.99 -9.38
C ASN A 50 -10.57 -3.08 -10.22
N GLU A 51 -9.44 -3.21 -9.54
CA GLU A 51 -8.18 -3.67 -10.11
C GLU A 51 -7.95 -5.14 -9.71
N PRO A 52 -7.18 -5.93 -10.48
CA PRO A 52 -7.07 -7.37 -10.31
C PRO A 52 -6.14 -7.78 -9.14
N ILE A 53 -6.19 -7.01 -8.05
CA ILE A 53 -5.52 -7.31 -6.79
C ILE A 53 -6.49 -7.13 -5.61
N SER A 54 -6.26 -7.85 -4.52
CA SER A 54 -6.98 -7.69 -3.26
C SER A 54 -6.32 -6.64 -2.36
N SER A 55 -7.02 -6.17 -1.32
CA SER A 55 -6.40 -5.30 -0.31
C SER A 55 -5.23 -5.99 0.42
N LEU A 56 -5.19 -7.33 0.47
CA LEU A 56 -4.06 -8.09 1.03
C LEU A 56 -2.80 -7.93 0.19
N GLN A 57 -2.94 -8.06 -1.13
CA GLN A 57 -1.87 -7.77 -2.08
C GLN A 57 -1.46 -6.30 -2.07
N LYS A 58 -2.43 -5.39 -1.89
CA LYS A 58 -2.15 -3.95 -1.78
C LYS A 58 -1.30 -3.62 -0.55
N CYS A 59 -1.44 -4.35 0.56
CA CYS A 59 -0.53 -4.22 1.71
C CYS A 59 0.91 -4.58 1.35
N PHE A 60 1.12 -5.63 0.55
CA PHE A 60 2.47 -6.00 0.13
C PHE A 60 3.13 -4.99 -0.82
N GLU A 61 2.34 -4.16 -1.52
CA GLU A 61 2.89 -3.06 -2.34
C GLU A 61 3.68 -2.03 -1.53
N ASP A 62 3.41 -1.88 -0.23
CA ASP A 62 4.23 -1.02 0.64
C ASP A 62 5.71 -1.47 0.66
N LEU A 63 5.98 -2.74 0.33
CA LEU A 63 7.32 -3.32 0.29
C LEU A 63 7.95 -3.29 -1.11
N GLU A 64 7.39 -2.54 -2.07
CA GLU A 64 8.02 -2.36 -3.40
C GLU A 64 9.47 -1.89 -3.26
N TYR A 65 9.74 -0.99 -2.31
CA TYR A 65 11.04 -0.39 -2.02
C TYR A 65 11.67 -0.93 -0.73
N SER A 66 11.45 -2.22 -0.40
CA SER A 66 11.98 -2.87 0.81
C SER A 66 13.50 -2.74 0.99
N TYR A 67 14.28 -2.55 -0.09
CA TYR A 67 15.73 -2.33 -0.02
C TYR A 67 16.12 -1.12 0.85
N LEU A 68 15.21 -0.16 1.07
CA LEU A 68 15.42 0.96 1.97
C LEU A 68 15.57 0.49 3.43
N LEU A 69 14.86 -0.58 3.81
CA LEU A 69 14.99 -1.20 5.13
C LEU A 69 16.30 -1.97 5.25
N ASP A 70 16.75 -2.63 4.18
CA ASP A 70 18.10 -3.25 4.15
C ASP A 70 19.20 -2.19 4.33
N ARG A 71 19.06 -1.01 3.70
CA ARG A 71 19.98 0.13 3.91
C ARG A 71 19.92 0.63 5.34
N ALA A 72 18.71 0.78 5.88
CA ALA A 72 18.51 1.25 7.24
C ALA A 72 19.19 0.31 8.26
N TYR A 73 19.04 -1.01 8.05
CA TYR A 73 19.70 -2.03 8.87
C TYR A 73 21.23 -1.91 8.83
N GLU A 74 21.83 -1.81 7.63
CA GLU A 74 23.28 -1.68 7.49
C GLU A 74 23.82 -0.36 8.08
N HIS A 75 23.12 0.77 7.89
CA HIS A 75 23.46 2.03 8.56
C HIS A 75 23.43 1.88 10.08
N GLY A 76 22.42 1.19 10.57
CA GLY A 76 22.29 0.80 11.96
C GLY A 76 23.48 0.04 12.52
N LYS A 77 23.89 -1.04 11.84
CA LYS A 77 25.06 -1.84 12.21
C LYS A 77 26.35 -1.04 12.19
N SER A 78 26.48 -0.06 11.30
CA SER A 78 27.62 0.86 11.27
C SER A 78 27.58 1.98 12.32
N GLY A 79 26.56 2.02 13.19
CA GLY A 79 26.39 3.05 14.21
C GLY A 79 25.83 4.38 13.70
N ASN A 80 25.27 4.43 12.49
CA ASN A 80 24.70 5.63 11.89
C ASN A 80 23.17 5.66 12.01
N SER A 81 22.68 5.97 13.22
CA SER A 81 21.26 6.02 13.54
C SER A 81 20.50 7.08 12.74
N LEU A 82 21.16 8.18 12.34
CA LEU A 82 20.52 9.23 11.54
C LEU A 82 20.18 8.73 10.13
N LEU A 83 21.13 8.09 9.45
CA LEU A 83 20.88 7.49 8.13
C LEU A 83 19.90 6.32 8.21
N ARG A 84 19.88 5.56 9.32
CA ARG A 84 18.82 4.57 9.58
C ARG A 84 17.45 5.24 9.56
N ALA A 85 17.23 6.25 10.41
CA ALA A 85 15.96 6.96 10.51
C ALA A 85 15.54 7.62 9.18
N LEU A 86 16.48 8.21 8.43
CA LEU A 86 16.24 8.78 7.10
C LEU A 86 15.76 7.73 6.08
N ASN A 87 16.34 6.53 6.08
CA ASN A 87 15.90 5.45 5.18
C ASN A 87 14.54 4.88 5.60
N VAL A 88 14.24 4.79 6.91
CA VAL A 88 12.90 4.43 7.40
C VAL A 88 11.85 5.45 6.97
N ALA A 89 12.17 6.75 7.07
CA ALA A 89 11.29 7.82 6.60
C ALA A 89 11.04 7.76 5.09
N ALA A 90 12.09 7.51 4.30
CA ALA A 90 11.96 7.31 2.86
C ALA A 90 11.10 6.08 2.52
N PHE A 91 11.26 4.98 3.26
CA PHE A 91 10.45 3.77 3.11
C PHE A 91 8.97 4.07 3.38
N ALA A 92 8.65 4.72 4.50
CA ALA A 92 7.28 5.09 4.85
C ALA A 92 6.59 5.98 3.80
N VAL A 93 7.32 6.91 3.18
CA VAL A 93 6.81 7.72 2.06
C VAL A 93 6.65 6.91 0.78
N SER A 94 7.59 6.01 0.49
CA SER A 94 7.60 5.23 -0.77
C SER A 94 6.37 4.35 -0.96
N GLY A 95 5.71 3.90 0.13
CA GLY A 95 4.47 3.12 0.09
C GLY A 95 3.28 3.84 -0.55
N TYR A 96 3.35 5.17 -0.71
CA TYR A 96 2.34 5.95 -1.44
C TYR A 96 2.58 6.02 -2.95
N ALA A 97 3.81 5.76 -3.42
CA ALA A 97 4.19 6.00 -4.80
C ALA A 97 3.39 5.17 -5.80
N SER A 98 2.95 3.97 -5.40
CA SER A 98 2.16 3.09 -6.25
C SER A 98 0.71 3.56 -6.44
N SER A 99 0.21 4.52 -5.67
CA SER A 99 -1.16 5.03 -5.78
C SER A 99 -1.36 5.95 -6.98
N GLU A 100 -0.29 6.58 -7.48
CA GLU A 100 -0.38 7.54 -8.57
C GLU A 100 -1.01 6.88 -9.80
N GLY A 101 -2.05 7.53 -10.32
CA GLY A 101 -2.73 7.10 -11.54
C GLY A 101 -3.67 5.91 -11.33
N ARG A 102 -3.76 5.30 -10.13
CA ARG A 102 -4.64 4.16 -9.86
C ARG A 102 -6.03 4.63 -9.49
N LEU A 103 -6.95 4.45 -10.45
CA LEU A 103 -8.34 4.91 -10.34
C LEU A 103 -9.30 3.80 -9.88
N CYS A 104 -8.81 2.56 -9.84
CA CYS A 104 -9.59 1.38 -9.47
C CYS A 104 -9.31 0.99 -8.02
N LYS A 105 -10.32 0.43 -7.35
CA LYS A 105 -10.24 -0.05 -5.98
C LYS A 105 -9.77 -1.50 -5.95
N PRO A 106 -8.86 -1.92 -5.06
CA PRO A 106 -8.59 -3.35 -4.87
C PRO A 106 -9.86 -4.11 -4.44
N PHE A 107 -9.91 -5.42 -4.69
CA PHE A 107 -10.97 -6.26 -4.16
C PHE A 107 -10.95 -6.21 -2.62
N ASN A 108 -12.12 -6.00 -2.02
CA ASN A 108 -12.26 -6.21 -0.58
C ASN A 108 -12.11 -7.72 -0.32
N PRO A 109 -11.14 -8.16 0.51
CA PRO A 109 -10.93 -9.57 0.74
C PRO A 109 -12.15 -10.22 1.41
N LEU A 110 -12.33 -11.52 1.24
CA LEU A 110 -13.26 -12.31 2.04
C LEU A 110 -12.70 -12.48 3.47
N LEU A 111 -13.56 -12.69 4.46
CA LEU A 111 -13.09 -12.96 5.84
C LEU A 111 -12.31 -14.28 5.83
N GLY A 112 -11.09 -14.29 6.38
CA GLY A 112 -10.18 -15.43 6.32
C GLY A 112 -9.50 -15.64 4.96
N GLU A 113 -9.68 -14.74 3.99
CA GLU A 113 -8.82 -14.71 2.80
C GLU A 113 -7.38 -14.38 3.22
N THR A 114 -6.42 -15.06 2.61
CA THR A 114 -4.99 -14.92 2.88
C THR A 114 -4.24 -14.50 1.62
N TYR A 115 -3.03 -13.98 1.79
CA TYR A 115 -2.09 -13.79 0.69
C TYR A 115 -0.66 -13.95 1.22
N GLU A 116 0.08 -14.86 0.60
CA GLU A 116 1.52 -15.06 0.86
C GLU A 116 2.37 -14.58 -0.32
N ALA A 117 3.59 -14.10 -0.03
CA ALA A 117 4.55 -13.72 -1.06
C ALA A 117 5.98 -14.02 -0.61
N ASP A 118 6.63 -14.95 -1.32
CA ASP A 118 8.06 -15.20 -1.21
C ASP A 118 8.80 -14.48 -2.36
N PHE A 119 9.61 -13.49 -2.00
CA PHE A 119 10.42 -12.71 -2.92
C PHE A 119 11.91 -12.80 -2.54
N PRO A 120 12.57 -13.93 -2.87
CA PRO A 120 14.01 -14.07 -2.62
C PRO A 120 14.84 -13.02 -3.36
N ASP A 121 14.36 -12.54 -4.51
CA ASP A 121 14.95 -11.45 -5.31
C ASP A 121 14.92 -10.08 -4.60
N LYS A 122 14.15 -9.97 -3.50
CA LYS A 122 14.10 -8.81 -2.59
C LYS A 122 14.50 -9.16 -1.16
N GLY A 123 14.75 -10.45 -0.86
CA GLY A 123 15.04 -10.92 0.49
C GLY A 123 13.88 -10.86 1.47
N VAL A 124 12.62 -10.91 0.99
CA VAL A 124 11.43 -10.76 1.85
C VAL A 124 10.47 -11.94 1.75
N ARG A 125 9.88 -12.30 2.89
CA ARG A 125 8.75 -13.23 2.99
C ARG A 125 7.59 -12.51 3.67
N PHE A 126 6.46 -12.44 2.99
CA PHE A 126 5.29 -11.69 3.42
C PHE A 126 4.07 -12.59 3.54
N PHE A 127 3.25 -12.33 4.56
CA PHE A 127 1.96 -12.95 4.75
C PHE A 127 0.93 -11.89 5.17
N SER A 128 -0.31 -12.06 4.75
CA SER A 128 -1.42 -11.22 5.19
C SER A 128 -2.73 -11.98 5.21
N GLU A 129 -3.63 -11.58 6.09
CA GLU A 129 -4.94 -12.17 6.28
C GLU A 129 -5.98 -11.09 6.54
N LYS A 130 -7.20 -11.29 6.03
CA LYS A 130 -8.35 -10.50 6.48
C LYS A 130 -8.93 -11.10 7.76
N VAL A 131 -8.54 -10.50 8.87
CA VAL A 131 -8.85 -10.96 10.24
C VAL A 131 -10.19 -10.43 10.77
N SER A 132 -10.74 -9.37 10.18
CA SER A 132 -12.09 -8.89 10.52
C SER A 132 -12.82 -8.32 9.31
N HIS A 133 -14.15 -8.42 9.34
CA HIS A 133 -15.01 -7.88 8.28
C HIS A 133 -15.78 -6.63 8.71
N HIS A 134 -16.17 -6.51 9.99
CA HIS A 134 -16.83 -5.34 10.56
C HIS A 134 -16.25 -5.02 11.95
N PRO A 135 -15.31 -4.06 12.06
CA PRO A 135 -14.68 -3.30 10.96
C PRO A 135 -13.86 -4.17 10.01
N THR A 136 -13.60 -3.71 8.78
CA THR A 136 -12.74 -4.45 7.85
C THR A 136 -11.29 -4.27 8.27
N VAL A 137 -10.67 -5.32 8.80
CA VAL A 137 -9.27 -5.30 9.26
C VAL A 137 -8.48 -6.32 8.46
N VAL A 138 -7.36 -5.85 7.92
CA VAL A 138 -6.31 -6.69 7.33
C VAL A 138 -5.11 -6.64 8.26
N ALA A 139 -4.53 -7.80 8.56
CA ALA A 139 -3.25 -7.92 9.25
C ALA A 139 -2.19 -8.40 8.26
N CYS A 140 -0.96 -7.92 8.40
CA CYS A 140 0.17 -8.40 7.63
C CYS A 140 1.43 -8.55 8.49
N HIS A 141 2.32 -9.43 8.04
CA HIS A 141 3.63 -9.67 8.61
C HIS A 141 4.63 -9.91 7.48
N CYS A 142 5.82 -9.36 7.62
CA CYS A 142 6.91 -9.52 6.71
C CYS A 142 8.22 -9.71 7.46
N GLU A 143 8.99 -10.69 7.01
CA GLU A 143 10.37 -10.87 7.42
C GLU A 143 11.29 -10.42 6.29
N GLY A 144 12.29 -9.61 6.63
CA GLY A 144 13.38 -9.23 5.75
C GLY A 144 14.74 -9.65 6.32
N ARG A 145 15.82 -9.10 5.77
CA ARG A 145 17.19 -9.39 6.25
C ARG A 145 17.54 -8.48 7.43
N GLY A 146 17.33 -9.00 8.63
CA GLY A 146 17.65 -8.33 9.89
C GLY A 146 16.62 -7.29 10.35
N TRP A 147 15.43 -7.36 9.76
CA TRP A 147 14.28 -6.56 10.14
C TRP A 147 12.98 -7.34 9.96
N ARG A 148 11.99 -7.00 10.76
CA ARG A 148 10.61 -7.52 10.71
C ARG A 148 9.66 -6.34 10.60
N PHE A 149 8.61 -6.50 9.79
CA PHE A 149 7.58 -5.49 9.59
C PHE A 149 6.20 -6.12 9.78
N TRP A 150 5.32 -5.49 10.53
CA TRP A 150 3.94 -5.94 10.65
C TRP A 150 3.00 -4.75 10.83
N ALA A 151 1.75 -4.96 10.45
CA ALA A 151 0.73 -3.94 10.59
C ALA A 151 -0.66 -4.55 10.65
N ASP A 152 -1.55 -3.93 11.40
CA ASP A 152 -2.98 -3.96 11.16
C ASP A 152 -3.40 -2.73 10.37
N SER A 153 -4.41 -2.90 9.51
CA SER A 153 -5.01 -1.77 8.82
C SER A 153 -6.51 -1.95 8.66
N ASN A 154 -7.22 -0.91 9.08
CA ASN A 154 -8.59 -0.60 8.74
C ASN A 154 -8.62 0.72 7.94
N ILE A 155 -9.69 0.94 7.17
CA ILE A 155 -9.88 2.18 6.41
C ILE A 155 -11.29 2.71 6.69
N HIS A 156 -11.37 3.91 7.24
CA HIS A 156 -12.62 4.66 7.30
C HIS A 156 -12.79 5.49 6.03
N SER A 157 -13.96 5.41 5.41
CA SER A 157 -14.27 6.16 4.19
C SER A 157 -15.35 7.22 4.43
N LYS A 158 -15.16 8.42 3.89
CA LYS A 158 -16.14 9.51 3.90
C LYS A 158 -16.34 10.04 2.49
N PHE A 159 -17.59 10.12 2.04
CA PHE A 159 -17.92 10.61 0.71
C PHE A 159 -18.56 12.00 0.76
N TRP A 160 -17.79 12.99 0.31
CA TRP A 160 -18.14 14.41 0.32
C TRP A 160 -18.82 14.88 -0.98
N GLY A 161 -19.33 13.95 -1.79
CA GLY A 161 -19.93 14.23 -3.11
C GLY A 161 -18.90 14.48 -4.20
N ARG A 162 -18.02 15.49 -4.04
CA ARG A 162 -16.98 15.80 -5.04
C ARG A 162 -15.70 14.99 -4.87
N SER A 163 -15.49 14.45 -3.66
CA SER A 163 -14.32 13.68 -3.29
C SER A 163 -14.66 12.55 -2.32
N ILE A 164 -13.81 11.54 -2.28
CA ILE A 164 -13.84 10.46 -1.28
C ILE A 164 -12.58 10.58 -0.45
N GLN A 165 -12.74 10.69 0.87
CA GLN A 165 -11.65 10.66 1.83
C GLN A 165 -11.53 9.26 2.41
N LEU A 166 -10.31 8.76 2.50
CA LEU A 166 -9.91 7.48 3.06
C LEU A 166 -8.93 7.76 4.21
N ASP A 167 -9.38 7.48 5.42
CA ASP A 167 -8.62 7.65 6.65
C ASP A 167 -8.14 6.27 7.12
N PRO A 168 -6.85 5.92 6.91
CA PRO A 168 -6.31 4.67 7.41
C PRO A 168 -6.21 4.70 8.94
N VAL A 169 -6.57 3.59 9.57
CA VAL A 169 -6.46 3.37 11.02
C VAL A 169 -5.65 2.08 11.24
N GLY A 170 -4.67 2.14 12.12
CA GLY A 170 -3.74 1.06 12.39
C GLY A 170 -2.31 1.58 12.53
N VAL A 171 -1.42 0.73 13.05
CA VAL A 171 -0.02 1.07 13.27
C VAL A 171 0.86 0.13 12.45
N LEU A 172 1.74 0.73 11.64
CA LEU A 172 2.82 0.02 10.97
C LEU A 172 3.99 -0.02 11.94
N THR A 173 4.51 -1.22 12.20
CA THR A 173 5.66 -1.44 13.08
C THR A 173 6.80 -2.08 12.31
N LEU A 174 7.98 -1.51 12.47
CA LEU A 174 9.25 -2.03 11.97
C LEU A 174 10.17 -2.28 13.15
N GLU A 175 10.74 -3.47 13.25
CA GLU A 175 11.72 -3.86 14.26
C GLU A 175 12.98 -4.37 13.58
N PHE A 176 14.15 -3.88 13.99
CA PHE A 176 15.45 -4.39 13.56
C PHE A 176 15.99 -5.43 14.57
N ASP A 177 16.91 -6.31 14.17
CA ASP A 177 17.47 -7.37 15.05
C ASP A 177 18.11 -6.84 16.34
N ASP A 178 18.61 -5.61 16.29
CA ASP A 178 19.21 -4.98 17.45
C ASP A 178 18.17 -4.49 18.47
N GLY A 179 16.86 -4.60 18.17
CA GLY A 179 15.75 -4.20 19.02
C GLY A 179 15.30 -2.74 18.84
N GLU A 180 15.83 -2.02 17.84
CA GLU A 180 15.30 -0.70 17.48
C GLU A 180 13.96 -0.84 16.75
N ILE A 181 12.98 -0.08 17.20
CA ILE A 181 11.60 -0.11 16.70
C ILE A 181 11.22 1.26 16.17
N PHE A 182 10.58 1.28 14.99
CA PHE A 182 9.91 2.45 14.43
C PHE A 182 8.42 2.15 14.22
N GLN A 183 7.56 3.07 14.65
CA GLN A 183 6.11 2.96 14.50
C GLN A 183 5.52 4.20 13.86
N TRP A 184 4.59 4.02 12.93
CA TRP A 184 3.85 5.13 12.31
C TRP A 184 2.46 4.70 11.83
N SER A 185 1.59 5.69 11.66
CA SER A 185 0.32 5.52 10.94
C SER A 185 0.40 6.20 9.57
N LYS A 186 -0.35 5.67 8.61
CA LYS A 186 -0.50 6.28 7.29
C LYS A 186 -1.30 7.58 7.39
N VAL A 187 -1.02 8.52 6.49
CA VAL A 187 -1.79 9.76 6.29
C VAL A 187 -3.05 9.54 5.45
N THR A 188 -3.97 10.50 5.52
CA THR A 188 -5.22 10.51 4.76
C THR A 188 -4.98 10.53 3.26
N THR A 189 -5.80 9.77 2.53
CA THR A 189 -5.86 9.79 1.07
C THR A 189 -7.20 10.36 0.63
N THR A 190 -7.19 11.32 -0.30
CA THR A 190 -8.41 11.87 -0.91
C THR A 190 -8.41 11.60 -2.41
N ILE A 191 -9.51 11.05 -2.91
CA ILE A 191 -9.80 10.86 -4.33
C ILE A 191 -10.66 12.04 -4.79
N TYR A 192 -10.16 12.83 -5.72
CA TYR A 192 -10.78 14.07 -6.20
C TYR A 192 -11.44 13.90 -7.58
N ASN A 193 -12.20 14.92 -8.00
CA ASN A 193 -12.80 15.07 -9.32
C ASN A 193 -13.80 13.96 -9.69
N LEU A 194 -14.60 13.50 -8.73
CA LEU A 194 -15.59 12.44 -8.99
C LEU A 194 -16.65 12.86 -10.01
N ILE A 195 -17.01 14.14 -10.07
CA ILE A 195 -18.08 14.66 -10.93
C ILE A 195 -17.56 15.16 -12.28
N LEU A 196 -16.47 15.95 -12.27
CA LEU A 196 -15.94 16.63 -13.45
C LEU A 196 -14.41 16.61 -13.44
N GLY A 197 -13.83 16.31 -14.60
CA GLY A 197 -12.39 16.22 -14.81
C GLY A 197 -11.83 14.81 -14.63
N LYS A 198 -10.50 14.69 -14.74
CA LYS A 198 -9.81 13.42 -14.52
C LYS A 198 -9.70 13.15 -13.01
N LEU A 199 -10.10 11.94 -12.59
CA LEU A 199 -9.87 11.45 -11.23
C LEU A 199 -8.39 11.46 -10.90
N TYR A 200 -8.06 11.85 -9.68
CA TYR A 200 -6.71 11.72 -9.13
C TYR A 200 -6.77 11.51 -7.62
N CYS A 201 -5.72 10.92 -7.06
CA CYS A 201 -5.55 10.77 -5.62
C CYS A 201 -4.49 11.75 -5.10
N GLY A 202 -4.74 12.30 -3.91
CA GLY A 202 -3.79 13.07 -3.14
C GLY A 202 -3.64 12.49 -1.74
N HIS A 203 -2.45 12.65 -1.17
CA HIS A 203 -2.15 12.27 0.21
C HIS A 203 -1.82 13.54 1.00
N HIS A 204 -2.38 13.68 2.20
CA HIS A 204 -2.22 14.88 3.02
C HIS A 204 -2.31 14.54 4.50
N GLY A 205 -1.72 15.43 5.31
CA GLY A 205 -1.67 15.28 6.77
C GLY A 205 -0.25 15.12 7.30
N ASN A 206 -0.15 14.86 8.60
CA ASN A 206 1.13 14.67 9.28
C ASN A 206 1.34 13.18 9.53
N MET A 207 2.52 12.69 9.16
CA MET A 207 3.02 11.37 9.52
C MET A 207 4.08 11.54 10.62
N GLU A 208 3.87 10.84 11.72
CA GLU A 208 4.82 10.77 12.83
C GLU A 208 5.40 9.37 12.89
N ILE A 209 6.71 9.26 12.63
CA ILE A 209 7.46 8.01 12.70
C ILE A 209 8.24 8.03 14.00
N ARG A 210 7.74 7.32 15.00
CA ARG A 210 8.29 7.28 16.34
C ARG A 210 9.32 6.17 16.44
N GLY A 211 10.57 6.54 16.69
CA GLY A 211 11.63 5.59 17.07
C GLY A 211 11.69 5.42 18.59
N ASN A 212 12.03 4.23 19.07
CA ASN A 212 12.23 3.97 20.50
C ASN A 212 13.64 4.29 21.02
N ARG A 213 14.52 4.86 20.17
CA ARG A 213 15.91 5.20 20.51
C ARG A 213 16.23 6.67 20.23
N GLN A 214 17.22 6.96 19.38
CA GLN A 214 17.82 8.27 19.24
C GLN A 214 16.97 9.24 18.41
N TYR A 215 16.27 8.74 17.38
CA TYR A 215 15.64 9.59 16.39
C TYR A 215 14.19 9.22 16.11
N SER A 216 13.37 10.25 15.90
CA SER A 216 12.03 10.16 15.34
C SER A 216 11.91 11.09 14.11
N CYS A 217 10.93 10.85 13.24
CA CYS A 217 10.71 11.66 12.05
C CYS A 217 9.31 12.26 12.06
N ARG A 218 9.20 13.53 11.66
CA ARG A 218 7.90 14.19 11.42
C ARG A 218 7.85 14.65 9.97
N LEU A 219 6.89 14.12 9.22
CA LEU A 219 6.68 14.43 7.82
C LEU A 219 5.29 15.04 7.62
N LYS A 220 5.21 16.07 6.78
CA LYS A 220 3.98 16.71 6.34
C LYS A 220 3.78 16.44 4.85
N PHE A 221 2.69 15.76 4.55
CA PHE A 221 2.17 15.61 3.20
C PHE A 221 1.31 16.84 2.92
N LYS A 222 1.76 17.69 1.99
CA LYS A 222 1.08 18.95 1.69
C LYS A 222 -0.21 18.65 0.93
N GLU A 223 -1.34 19.12 1.49
CA GLU A 223 -2.63 19.08 0.81
C GLU A 223 -2.56 19.87 -0.50
N GLN A 224 -3.06 19.26 -1.57
CA GLN A 224 -3.04 19.88 -2.89
C GLN A 224 -4.21 20.86 -3.03
N THR A 225 -3.88 22.10 -3.38
CA THR A 225 -4.87 23.11 -3.80
C THR A 225 -4.86 23.26 -5.31
N ILE A 226 -5.96 23.79 -5.87
CA ILE A 226 -6.11 24.00 -7.33
C ILE A 226 -5.04 24.98 -7.88
N LEU A 227 -4.49 25.83 -7.03
CA LEU A 227 -3.49 26.85 -7.38
C LEU A 227 -2.04 26.32 -7.32
N ASP A 228 -1.82 25.12 -6.76
CA ASP A 228 -0.47 24.59 -6.56
C ASP A 228 0.17 24.17 -7.89
N ARG A 229 1.20 24.92 -8.29
CA ARG A 229 2.06 24.60 -9.46
C ARG A 229 3.00 23.42 -9.21
N ASN A 230 3.17 23.00 -7.96
CA ASN A 230 4.08 21.94 -7.56
C ASN A 230 3.39 21.00 -6.55
N PRO A 231 2.51 20.10 -7.00
CA PRO A 231 1.71 19.27 -6.12
C PRO A 231 2.53 18.11 -5.52
N ARG A 232 1.89 17.36 -4.61
CA ARG A 232 2.40 16.08 -4.06
C ARG A 232 3.65 16.19 -3.20
N GLN A 233 3.89 17.37 -2.64
CA GLN A 233 5.05 17.66 -1.82
C GLN A 233 4.98 16.94 -0.47
N VAL A 234 6.13 16.43 -0.05
CA VAL A 234 6.39 15.95 1.31
C VAL A 234 7.58 16.74 1.84
N ASN A 235 7.48 17.24 3.06
CA ASN A 235 8.61 17.81 3.78
C ASN A 235 8.55 17.49 5.26
N GLY A 236 9.67 17.63 5.96
CA GLY A 236 9.74 17.27 7.35
C GLY A 236 11.17 17.26 7.86
N PHE A 237 11.37 16.59 8.99
CA PHE A 237 12.68 16.51 9.61
C PHE A 237 12.82 15.24 10.44
N VAL A 238 14.07 14.89 10.71
CA VAL A 238 14.46 13.94 11.76
C VAL A 238 14.85 14.73 12.99
N GLU A 239 14.30 14.40 14.15
CA GLU A 239 14.60 15.02 15.43
C GLU A 239 15.14 14.00 16.43
N ASP A 240 16.06 14.43 17.28
CA ASP A 240 16.54 13.62 18.40
C ASP A 240 15.56 13.63 19.59
N THR A 241 15.88 12.88 20.63
CA THR A 241 15.07 12.79 21.87
C THR A 241 14.93 14.12 22.61
N MET A 242 15.74 15.13 22.29
CA MET A 242 15.65 16.49 22.85
C MET A 242 14.86 17.44 21.94
N GLY A 243 14.35 16.97 20.81
CA GLY A 243 13.62 17.78 19.82
C GLY A 243 14.52 18.62 18.92
N LYS A 244 15.85 18.40 18.94
CA LYS A 244 16.77 19.07 18.01
C LYS A 244 16.69 18.38 16.65
N LYS A 245 16.43 19.15 15.61
CA LYS A 245 16.39 18.66 14.23
C LYS A 245 17.80 18.32 13.74
N ALA A 246 18.01 17.05 13.40
CA ALA A 246 19.26 16.51 12.91
C ALA A 246 19.34 16.51 11.38
N ALA A 247 18.21 16.42 10.68
CA ALA A 247 18.16 16.48 9.21
C ALA A 247 16.79 16.99 8.74
N THR A 248 16.77 17.57 7.55
CA THR A 248 15.55 18.02 6.87
C THR A 248 15.24 17.12 5.68
N ILE A 249 14.03 16.58 5.63
CA ILE A 249 13.54 15.69 4.56
C ILE A 249 12.63 16.48 3.63
N PHE A 250 12.75 16.28 2.32
CA PHE A 250 11.85 16.90 1.34
C PHE A 250 11.77 16.13 0.03
N GLY A 251 10.69 16.34 -0.71
CA GLY A 251 10.52 15.81 -2.06
C GLY A 251 9.06 15.64 -2.44
N LYS A 252 8.76 14.59 -3.20
CA LYS A 252 7.41 14.25 -3.63
C LYS A 252 7.18 12.75 -3.50
N TRP A 253 6.02 12.38 -2.95
CA TRP A 253 5.67 10.97 -2.74
C TRP A 253 5.49 10.18 -4.04
N ASP A 254 5.33 10.85 -5.18
CA ASP A 254 5.15 10.23 -6.50
C ASP A 254 6.41 10.25 -7.38
N ASP A 255 7.55 10.76 -6.87
CA ASP A 255 8.76 10.93 -7.67
C ASP A 255 10.05 10.63 -6.90
N SER A 256 10.39 11.40 -5.87
CA SER A 256 11.64 11.23 -5.12
C SER A 256 11.69 11.96 -3.78
N ILE A 257 12.51 11.44 -2.87
CA ILE A 257 12.75 12.01 -1.54
C ILE A 257 14.26 12.22 -1.35
N TYR A 258 14.59 13.38 -0.79
CA TYR A 258 15.94 13.87 -0.52
C TYR A 258 16.04 14.34 0.93
N TYR A 259 17.27 14.58 1.38
CA TYR A 259 17.53 15.25 2.65
C TYR A 259 18.69 16.24 2.58
N PHE A 260 18.72 17.14 3.57
CA PHE A 260 19.87 17.95 3.96
C PHE A 260 20.24 17.63 5.41
N ASP A 261 21.53 17.70 5.74
CA ASP A 261 21.97 17.68 7.13
C ASP A 261 21.52 18.95 7.86
N GLY A 262 21.06 18.80 9.10
CA GLY A 262 20.59 19.89 9.95
C GLY A 262 19.18 20.43 9.64
N ASP A 263 18.83 21.53 10.32
CA ASP A 263 17.56 22.26 10.13
C ASP A 263 17.71 23.27 8.98
N VAL A 264 17.19 22.93 7.81
CA VAL A 264 17.32 23.72 6.59
C VAL A 264 15.94 24.12 6.09
N ASN A 265 15.77 25.40 5.78
CA ASN A 265 14.54 25.88 5.13
C ASN A 265 14.50 25.45 3.66
N VAL A 266 13.64 24.48 3.34
CA VAL A 266 13.43 23.97 1.98
C VAL A 266 12.77 25.04 1.11
N LYS A 267 13.41 25.43 0.01
CA LYS A 267 12.88 26.42 -0.95
C LYS A 267 12.14 25.71 -2.09
N PRO A 268 11.18 26.38 -2.78
CA PRO A 268 10.45 25.78 -3.91
C PRO A 268 11.35 25.20 -5.01
N LYS A 269 12.49 25.84 -5.28
CA LYS A 269 13.49 25.39 -6.26
C LYS A 269 14.19 24.07 -5.89
N ASP A 270 14.22 23.71 -4.61
CA ASP A 270 14.91 22.49 -4.17
C ASP A 270 14.10 21.24 -4.58
N TYR A 271 12.79 21.38 -4.81
CA TYR A 271 11.94 20.33 -5.38
C TYR A 271 12.13 20.12 -6.89
N THR A 272 12.81 21.04 -7.58
CA THR A 272 13.02 20.99 -9.04
C THR A 272 14.49 20.86 -9.45
N SER A 273 15.43 21.24 -8.58
CA SER A 273 16.88 21.10 -8.75
C SER A 273 17.45 20.47 -7.48
N SER A 274 17.72 19.16 -7.51
CA SER A 274 18.07 18.37 -6.33
C SER A 274 19.46 18.71 -5.79
N ARG A 275 19.54 19.70 -4.89
CA ARG A 275 20.76 20.03 -4.14
C ARG A 275 20.95 19.16 -2.89
N GLY A 276 19.93 18.42 -2.47
CA GLY A 276 19.98 17.50 -1.34
C GLY A 276 20.44 16.10 -1.75
N ALA A 277 20.82 15.29 -0.76
CA ALA A 277 21.21 13.91 -0.98
C ALA A 277 19.96 13.03 -1.19
N LEU A 278 19.99 12.19 -2.24
CA LEU A 278 18.87 11.32 -2.62
C LEU A 278 18.73 10.14 -1.65
N LEU A 279 17.54 9.98 -1.05
CA LEU A 279 17.18 8.79 -0.26
C LEU A 279 16.46 7.76 -1.12
N TRP A 280 15.46 8.21 -1.87
CA TRP A 280 14.58 7.33 -2.64
C TRP A 280 14.13 8.00 -3.95
N LYS A 281 14.02 7.19 -5.01
CA LYS A 281 13.47 7.57 -6.31
C LYS A 281 12.45 6.50 -6.72
N ARG A 282 11.27 6.93 -7.17
CA ARG A 282 10.25 6.05 -7.71
C ARG A 282 10.76 5.29 -8.94
N THR A 283 10.42 4.01 -9.01
CA THR A 283 10.65 3.16 -10.19
C THR A 283 9.86 3.71 -11.37
N LYS A 284 10.47 3.74 -12.56
CA LYS A 284 9.76 4.14 -13.78
C LYS A 284 8.57 3.21 -14.03
N PRO A 285 7.42 3.73 -14.51
CA PRO A 285 6.30 2.90 -14.90
C PRO A 285 6.72 1.83 -15.93
N PRO A 286 6.04 0.66 -15.97
CA PRO A 286 6.30 -0.36 -16.97
C PRO A 286 6.05 0.19 -18.38
N GLN A 287 6.80 -0.32 -19.36
CA GLN A 287 6.67 0.09 -20.76
C GLN A 287 5.24 -0.12 -21.30
N ASN A 288 4.62 -1.24 -20.90
CA ASN A 288 3.24 -1.57 -21.23
C ASN A 288 2.34 -1.25 -20.04
N LEU A 289 1.80 -0.04 -19.99
CA LEU A 289 0.88 0.37 -18.93
C LEU A 289 -0.39 -0.47 -18.97
N THR A 290 -0.72 -1.08 -17.84
CA THR A 290 -2.03 -1.72 -17.65
C THR A 290 -3.12 -0.65 -17.58
N ARG A 291 -4.38 -1.00 -17.91
CA ARG A 291 -5.53 -0.10 -17.68
C ARG A 291 -5.70 0.36 -16.23
N TYR A 292 -5.10 -0.36 -15.29
CA TYR A 292 -5.17 -0.08 -13.85
C TYR A 292 -3.98 0.76 -13.36
N ASN A 293 -3.02 1.12 -14.23
CA ASN A 293 -1.77 1.80 -13.87
C ASN A 293 -0.94 1.06 -12.79
N LEU A 294 -0.91 -0.28 -12.84
CA LEU A 294 -0.05 -1.08 -11.98
C LEU A 294 1.45 -0.78 -12.21
N THR A 295 2.23 -0.75 -11.13
CA THR A 295 3.69 -0.74 -11.20
C THR A 295 4.22 -2.09 -11.69
N SER A 296 5.48 -2.14 -12.13
CA SER A 296 6.14 -3.41 -12.48
C SER A 296 6.08 -4.42 -11.32
N PHE A 297 6.16 -3.96 -10.08
CA PHE A 297 6.02 -4.80 -8.89
C PHE A 297 4.57 -5.28 -8.70
N ALA A 298 3.60 -4.36 -8.78
CA ALA A 298 2.18 -4.69 -8.64
C ALA A 298 1.69 -5.71 -9.70
N ILE A 299 2.25 -5.66 -10.90
CA ILE A 299 2.00 -6.65 -11.96
C ILE A 299 2.36 -8.07 -11.46
N THR A 300 3.38 -8.27 -10.64
CA THR A 300 3.82 -9.61 -10.21
C THR A 300 2.96 -10.25 -9.11
N LEU A 301 2.17 -9.46 -8.37
CA LEU A 301 1.58 -9.88 -7.09
C LEU A 301 0.57 -11.02 -7.23
N ASN A 302 -0.16 -11.04 -8.34
CA ASN A 302 -1.21 -12.01 -8.60
C ASN A 302 -0.78 -13.10 -9.61
N GLU A 303 0.52 -13.20 -9.89
CA GLU A 303 1.12 -14.24 -10.74
C GLU A 303 1.05 -15.61 -10.05
N LEU A 304 0.63 -16.63 -10.79
CA LEU A 304 0.77 -18.04 -10.40
C LEU A 304 1.96 -18.62 -11.17
N THR A 305 3.12 -18.70 -10.53
CA THR A 305 4.29 -19.37 -11.12
C THR A 305 4.08 -20.88 -11.18
N PRO A 306 4.79 -21.61 -12.07
CA PRO A 306 4.66 -23.07 -12.17
C PRO A 306 4.89 -23.76 -10.82
N GLY A 307 3.97 -24.64 -10.41
CA GLY A 307 4.05 -25.38 -9.15
C GLY A 307 3.65 -24.59 -7.90
N LEU A 308 3.33 -23.30 -8.00
CA LEU A 308 2.90 -22.49 -6.85
C LEU A 308 1.47 -22.86 -6.42
N LYS A 309 0.57 -23.06 -7.38
CA LYS A 309 -0.86 -23.31 -7.12
C LYS A 309 -1.09 -24.51 -6.19
N GLU A 310 -0.26 -25.54 -6.31
CA GLU A 310 -0.31 -26.78 -5.54
C GLU A 310 0.16 -26.60 -4.09
N LYS A 311 0.88 -25.52 -3.79
CA LYS A 311 1.42 -25.20 -2.46
C LYS A 311 0.56 -24.18 -1.70
N LEU A 312 -0.20 -23.36 -2.42
CA LEU A 312 -1.01 -22.31 -1.82
C LEU A 312 -2.15 -22.89 -0.97
N PRO A 313 -2.47 -22.26 0.18
CA PRO A 313 -3.71 -22.57 0.87
C PRO A 313 -4.91 -22.21 -0.02
N PRO A 314 -6.08 -22.87 0.14
CA PRO A 314 -7.28 -22.58 -0.65
C PRO A 314 -7.81 -21.15 -0.44
N THR A 315 -7.31 -20.45 0.59
CA THR A 315 -7.66 -19.07 0.93
C THR A 315 -6.79 -18.01 0.26
N ASP A 316 -5.73 -18.39 -0.48
CA ASP A 316 -4.83 -17.42 -1.12
C ASP A 316 -5.55 -16.59 -2.20
N SER A 317 -5.37 -15.26 -2.18
CA SER A 317 -5.98 -14.32 -3.13
C SER A 317 -5.74 -14.70 -4.60
N ARG A 318 -4.64 -15.38 -4.95
CA ARG A 318 -4.37 -15.81 -6.34
C ARG A 318 -5.36 -16.86 -6.85
N LEU A 319 -6.00 -17.59 -5.95
CA LEU A 319 -7.02 -18.60 -6.25
C LEU A 319 -8.44 -18.02 -6.28
N ARG A 320 -8.58 -16.72 -5.98
CA ARG A 320 -9.88 -16.04 -5.92
C ARG A 320 -10.43 -15.82 -7.35
N PRO A 321 -11.60 -16.42 -7.71
CA PRO A 321 -12.02 -16.53 -9.10
C PRO A 321 -12.50 -15.22 -9.73
N ASP A 322 -13.23 -14.36 -9.00
CA ASP A 322 -13.66 -13.04 -9.48
C ASP A 322 -12.47 -12.15 -9.84
N GLN A 323 -11.44 -12.15 -8.99
CA GLN A 323 -10.20 -11.43 -9.23
C GLN A 323 -9.42 -11.99 -10.43
N ARG A 324 -9.34 -13.32 -10.57
CA ARG A 324 -8.66 -13.96 -11.72
C ARG A 324 -9.37 -13.66 -13.04
N HIS A 325 -10.70 -13.75 -13.08
CA HIS A 325 -11.48 -13.40 -14.26
C HIS A 325 -11.30 -11.93 -14.64
N LEU A 326 -11.25 -11.02 -13.66
CA LEU A 326 -10.97 -9.61 -13.93
C LEU A 326 -9.58 -9.42 -14.55
N GLU A 327 -8.56 -10.12 -14.02
CA GLU A 327 -7.19 -10.05 -14.56
C GLU A 327 -7.10 -10.50 -16.03
N ASN A 328 -7.91 -11.50 -16.41
CA ASN A 328 -8.00 -12.01 -17.78
C ASN A 328 -8.92 -11.15 -18.68
N GLY A 329 -9.55 -10.10 -18.14
CA GLY A 329 -10.54 -9.30 -18.87
C GLY A 329 -11.83 -10.06 -19.19
N GLU A 330 -12.21 -11.05 -18.39
CA GLU A 330 -13.49 -11.78 -18.48
C GLU A 330 -14.51 -11.11 -17.53
N TYR A 331 -14.95 -9.89 -17.87
CA TYR A 331 -15.64 -9.00 -16.94
C TYR A 331 -17.00 -9.52 -16.47
N GLU A 332 -17.77 -10.14 -17.35
CA GLU A 332 -19.08 -10.69 -16.98
C GLU A 332 -18.94 -11.87 -16.01
N LYS A 333 -17.98 -12.77 -16.26
CA LYS A 333 -17.66 -13.88 -15.34
C LYS A 333 -17.15 -13.36 -13.99
N ALA A 334 -16.28 -12.35 -14.02
CA ALA A 334 -15.75 -11.72 -12.82
C ALA A 334 -16.88 -11.13 -11.95
N ASN A 335 -17.86 -10.47 -12.58
CA ASN A 335 -19.00 -9.89 -11.87
C ASN A 335 -19.92 -10.97 -11.28
N MET A 336 -20.20 -12.05 -12.03
CA MET A 336 -20.98 -13.20 -11.54
C MET A 336 -20.32 -13.86 -10.33
N GLU A 337 -19.02 -14.15 -10.40
CA GLU A 337 -18.28 -14.76 -9.29
C GLU A 337 -18.21 -13.84 -8.07
N LYS A 338 -18.03 -12.53 -8.28
CA LYS A 338 -18.04 -11.55 -7.19
C LYS A 338 -19.36 -11.60 -6.42
N GLN A 339 -20.48 -11.58 -7.12
CA GLN A 339 -21.81 -11.67 -6.51
C GLN A 339 -22.00 -12.98 -5.75
N ARG A 340 -21.56 -14.10 -6.33
CA ARG A 340 -21.63 -15.44 -5.71
C ARG A 340 -20.84 -15.47 -4.39
N LEU A 341 -19.61 -14.99 -4.38
CA LEU A 341 -18.74 -14.95 -3.20
C LEU A 341 -19.29 -14.02 -2.10
N GLU A 342 -19.72 -12.81 -2.46
CA GLU A 342 -20.30 -11.86 -1.51
C GLU A 342 -21.62 -12.37 -0.91
N LYS A 343 -22.46 -13.06 -1.70
CA LYS A 343 -23.67 -13.71 -1.20
C LYS A 343 -23.33 -14.82 -0.21
N ARG A 344 -22.35 -15.67 -0.53
CA ARG A 344 -21.90 -16.75 0.37
C ARG A 344 -21.37 -16.20 1.69
N GLN A 345 -20.55 -15.14 1.66
CA GLN A 345 -20.03 -14.51 2.88
C GLN A 345 -21.14 -13.86 3.72
N ARG A 346 -22.16 -13.27 3.11
CA ARG A 346 -23.34 -12.75 3.82
C ARG A 346 -24.13 -13.87 4.50
N MET A 347 -24.32 -15.01 3.84
CA MET A 347 -25.00 -16.17 4.43
C MET A 347 -24.21 -16.76 5.60
N SER A 348 -22.89 -16.92 5.45
CA SER A 348 -22.02 -17.43 6.53
C SER A 348 -22.06 -16.53 7.76
N ARG A 349 -22.11 -15.20 7.59
CA ARG A 349 -22.24 -14.27 8.71
C ARG A 349 -23.56 -14.40 9.45
N LYS A 350 -24.69 -14.52 8.73
CA LYS A 350 -25.98 -14.79 9.35
C LYS A 350 -25.99 -16.09 10.15
N MET A 351 -25.26 -17.11 9.69
CA MET A 351 -25.10 -18.36 10.45
C MET A 351 -24.26 -18.14 11.71
N GLN A 352 -23.19 -17.35 11.65
CA GLN A 352 -22.37 -17.00 12.82
C GLN A 352 -23.13 -16.18 13.86
N GLU A 353 -23.97 -15.23 13.43
CA GLU A 353 -24.88 -14.49 14.30
C GLU A 353 -25.86 -15.42 15.05
N ASN A 354 -26.16 -16.59 14.47
CA ASN A 354 -27.01 -17.62 15.05
C ASN A 354 -26.21 -18.72 15.80
N GLY A 355 -24.95 -18.45 16.17
CA GLY A 355 -24.14 -19.34 17.00
C GLY A 355 -23.32 -20.40 16.27
N TRP A 356 -23.26 -20.37 14.93
CA TRP A 356 -22.36 -21.25 14.18
C TRP A 356 -20.91 -20.74 14.24
N GLU A 357 -19.98 -21.57 14.70
CA GLU A 357 -18.56 -21.24 14.69
C GLU A 357 -17.81 -21.92 13.53
N PRO A 358 -16.94 -21.20 12.79
CA PRO A 358 -16.04 -21.82 11.82
C PRO A 358 -15.06 -22.74 12.54
N ARG A 359 -14.79 -23.92 11.99
CA ARG A 359 -13.89 -24.92 12.61
C ARG A 359 -12.42 -24.49 12.73
N ASN A 360 -11.98 -23.46 12.00
CA ASN A 360 -10.63 -22.91 12.04
C ASN A 360 -10.72 -21.39 11.77
N MET A 361 -10.27 -20.54 12.70
CA MET A 361 -10.11 -19.11 12.45
C MET A 361 -8.67 -18.68 12.66
N GLY A 362 -8.08 -18.08 11.62
CA GLY A 362 -6.83 -17.33 11.69
C GLY A 362 -5.57 -18.17 11.60
N TRP A 363 -4.73 -17.89 10.61
CA TRP A 363 -3.31 -18.29 10.67
C TRP A 363 -2.52 -17.43 11.66
N MET A 364 -3.14 -16.32 12.02
CA MET A 364 -2.50 -15.17 12.56
C MET A 364 -3.24 -14.99 13.94
N PRO A 365 -2.55 -14.92 15.09
CA PRO A 365 -3.18 -14.74 16.41
C PRO A 365 -3.56 -13.29 16.70
N LYS A 366 -4.66 -13.06 17.42
CA LYS A 366 -5.13 -11.72 17.85
C LYS A 366 -4.13 -10.88 18.67
N HIS A 367 -3.00 -11.44 19.11
CA HIS A 367 -1.93 -10.74 19.84
C HIS A 367 -0.74 -10.36 18.96
N ILE A 368 -0.72 -10.77 17.69
CA ILE A 368 0.33 -10.43 16.71
C ILE A 368 0.02 -9.10 15.99
N TRP A 369 -1.14 -8.50 16.24
CA TRP A 369 -1.51 -7.19 15.72
C TRP A 369 -2.30 -6.35 16.72
#